data_AF-A0A520GVZ6-F1
#
_entry.id   AF-A0A520GVZ6-F1
#
_cell.length_a   1.000
_cell.length_b   1.000
_cell.length_c   1.000
_cell.angle_alpha   90.00
_cell.angle_beta   90.00
_cell.angle_gamma   90.00
#
_symmetry.space_group_name_H-M   'P 1'
#
loop_
_entity.id
_entity.type
_entity.pdbx_description
1 polymer ?
#
loop_
_entity_poly.entity_id
_entity_poly.type
_entity_poly.pdbx_seq_one_letter_code
_entity_poly.pdbx_strand_id
1 'polypeptide(L)'
;MASAVQAGGVPADAKTFLGHPRGLFMLFFAEMWERFSYYGMRAILVLYLTKHFLFAEQPAYAIYGAYTSLVYITPIIGGYIADRHLGARRAVLAGGVLITIGHLLIALVEAPEGV
;
A
#
# COMPACT_ATOMS: atom_id res chain seq x y z
N MET A 1 15.09 42.48 10.31
CA MET A 1 13.99 41.74 10.96
C MET A 1 13.55 40.59 10.05
N ALA A 2 14.27 39.47 10.08
CA ALA A 2 13.85 38.23 9.43
C ALA A 2 13.82 37.14 10.51
N SER A 3 12.63 36.83 10.99
CA SER A 3 12.39 35.75 11.96
C SER A 3 12.57 34.42 11.23
N ALA A 4 13.61 33.67 11.60
CA ALA A 4 13.77 32.30 11.15
C ALA A 4 12.63 31.48 11.76
N VAL A 5 11.73 31.00 10.92
CA VAL A 5 10.73 30.00 11.27
C VAL A 5 11.50 28.78 11.78
N GLN A 6 11.41 28.55 13.08
CA GLN A 6 11.94 27.37 13.75
C GLN A 6 11.21 26.15 13.19
N ALA A 7 11.84 25.48 12.21
CA ALA A 7 11.41 24.16 11.78
C ALA A 7 11.45 23.25 13.02
N GLY A 8 10.29 22.70 13.39
CA GLY A 8 10.06 22.00 14.64
C GLY A 8 11.18 21.02 14.98
N GLY A 9 11.83 21.27 16.13
CA GLY A 9 12.94 20.47 16.61
C GLY A 9 12.54 19.01 16.75
N VAL A 10 13.32 18.13 16.13
CA VAL A 10 13.33 16.70 16.47
C VAL A 10 13.55 16.63 17.99
N PRO A 11 12.66 15.98 18.77
CA PRO A 11 12.84 15.89 20.21
C PRO A 11 14.23 15.30 20.48
N ALA A 12 15.01 15.97 21.33
CA ALA A 12 16.41 15.68 21.60
C ALA A 12 16.66 14.24 22.12
N ASP A 13 15.60 13.53 22.50
CA ASP A 13 15.59 12.14 22.99
C ASP A 13 15.08 11.11 21.96
N ALA A 14 14.84 11.51 20.70
CA ALA A 14 14.51 10.56 19.65
C ALA A 14 15.73 9.69 19.37
N LYS A 15 15.78 8.51 20.00
CA LYS A 15 16.83 7.51 19.77
C LYS A 15 17.03 7.38 18.27
N THR A 16 18.21 7.75 17.80
CA THR A 16 18.57 7.69 16.39
C THR A 16 18.98 6.27 16.04
N PHE A 17 18.86 5.92 14.77
CA PHE A 17 19.43 4.70 14.20
C PHE A 17 20.04 5.10 12.85
N LEU A 18 21.32 4.77 12.63
CA LEU A 18 22.09 5.21 11.44
C LEU A 18 21.98 6.72 11.14
N GLY A 19 21.89 7.56 12.17
CA GLY A 19 21.80 9.02 12.01
C GLY A 19 20.41 9.58 11.70
N HIS A 20 19.37 8.73 11.58
CA HIS A 20 17.99 9.15 11.32
C HIS A 20 17.05 8.81 12.49
N PRO A 21 15.89 9.49 12.61
CA PRO A 21 14.87 9.14 13.59
C PRO A 21 14.38 7.70 13.41
N ARG A 22 14.26 6.92 14.48
CA ARG A 22 13.79 5.53 14.42
C ARG A 22 12.43 5.33 13.75
N GLY A 23 11.54 6.33 13.83
CA GLY A 23 10.24 6.29 13.14
C GLY A 23 10.38 6.15 11.62
N LEU A 24 11.45 6.70 11.04
CA LEU A 24 11.71 6.58 9.61
C LEU A 24 11.96 5.13 9.20
N PHE A 25 12.68 4.35 10.00
CA PHE A 25 12.92 2.93 9.71
C PHE A 25 11.61 2.14 9.69
N MET A 26 10.71 2.40 10.65
CA MET A 26 9.40 1.76 10.66
C MET A 26 8.59 2.11 9.40
N LEU A 27 8.56 3.39 9.00
CA LEU A 27 7.87 3.83 7.79
C LEU A 27 8.51 3.27 6.52
N PHE A 28 9.84 3.21 6.47
CA PHE A 28 10.59 2.65 5.34
C PHE A 28 10.23 1.17 5.12
N PHE A 29 10.32 0.35 6.17
CA PHE A 29 9.98 -1.06 6.05
C PHE A 29 8.49 -1.28 5.77
N ALA A 30 7.60 -0.46 6.35
CA ALA A 30 6.17 -0.54 6.05
C ALA A 30 5.88 -0.25 4.57
N GLU A 31 6.45 0.83 4.03
CA GLU A 31 6.31 1.21 2.61
C GLU A 31 6.96 0.17 1.69
N MET A 32 8.12 -0.36 2.07
CA MET A 32 8.81 -1.39 1.30
C MET A 32 7.96 -2.66 1.17
N TRP A 33 7.34 -3.11 2.26
CA TRP A 33 6.46 -4.29 2.22
C TRP A 33 5.19 -4.01 1.43
N GLU A 34 4.58 -2.83 1.60
CA GLU A 34 3.41 -2.44 0.81
C GLU A 34 3.70 -2.53 -0.70
N ARG A 35 4.80 -1.91 -1.13
CA ARG A 35 5.24 -1.93 -2.53
C ARG A 35 5.58 -3.31 -3.03
N PHE A 36 6.30 -4.11 -2.23
CA PHE A 36 6.61 -5.48 -2.60
C PHE A 36 5.32 -6.29 -2.83
N SER A 37 4.34 -6.18 -1.93
CA SER A 37 3.06 -6.89 -2.06
C SER A 37 2.31 -6.46 -3.32
N TYR A 38 2.24 -5.14 -3.56
CA TYR A 38 1.57 -4.57 -4.72
C TYR A 38 2.21 -5.02 -6.05
N TYR A 39 3.53 -4.87 -6.19
CA TYR A 39 4.22 -5.25 -7.42
C TYR A 39 4.27 -6.76 -7.61
N GLY A 40 4.39 -7.55 -6.53
CA GLY A 40 4.35 -9.00 -6.57
C GLY A 40 3.02 -9.52 -7.12
N MET A 41 1.90 -9.06 -6.55
CA MET A 41 0.56 -9.41 -7.05
C MET A 41 0.38 -8.95 -8.51
N ARG A 42 0.74 -7.70 -8.82
CA ARG A 42 0.59 -7.12 -10.16
C ARG A 42 1.41 -7.86 -11.23
N ALA A 43 2.58 -8.41 -10.87
CA ALA A 43 3.43 -9.16 -11.79
C ALA A 43 2.78 -10.48 -12.27
N ILE A 44 2.01 -11.13 -11.40
CA ILE A 44 1.36 -12.42 -11.71
C ILE A 44 -0.12 -12.30 -12.05
N LEU A 45 -0.76 -11.14 -11.84
CA LEU A 45 -2.20 -10.96 -12.00
C LEU A 45 -2.74 -11.33 -13.39
N VAL A 46 -2.09 -10.87 -14.47
CA VAL A 46 -2.55 -11.19 -15.84
C VAL A 46 -2.36 -12.68 -16.14
N LEU A 47 -1.25 -13.27 -15.65
CA LEU A 47 -1.01 -14.70 -15.77
C LEU A 47 -2.10 -15.48 -15.02
N TYR A 48 -2.47 -15.05 -13.82
CA TYR A 48 -3.54 -15.65 -13.03
C TYR A 48 -4.90 -15.59 -13.74
N LEU A 49 -5.29 -14.42 -14.26
CA LEU A 49 -6.55 -14.25 -15.00
C LEU A 49 -6.61 -15.11 -16.28
N THR A 50 -5.49 -15.22 -16.99
CA THR A 50 -5.44 -15.98 -18.26
C THR A 50 -5.29 -17.48 -18.07
N LYS A 51 -4.54 -17.94 -17.04
CA LYS A 51 -4.26 -19.36 -16.80
C LYS A 51 -5.25 -20.04 -15.85
N HIS A 52 -5.71 -19.35 -14.83
CA HIS A 52 -6.64 -19.92 -13.85
C HIS A 52 -8.09 -19.71 -14.27
N PHE A 53 -8.46 -18.49 -14.64
CA PHE A 53 -9.83 -18.14 -15.06
C PHE A 53 -10.10 -18.32 -16.57
N LEU A 54 -9.09 -18.74 -17.35
CA LEU A 54 -9.17 -18.96 -18.80
C LEU A 54 -9.72 -17.75 -19.57
N PHE A 55 -9.49 -16.54 -19.06
CA PHE A 55 -9.87 -15.32 -19.77
C PHE A 55 -8.98 -15.11 -21.00
N ALA A 56 -9.57 -14.56 -22.06
CA ALA A 56 -8.79 -14.05 -23.19
C ALA A 56 -7.88 -12.90 -22.72
N GLU A 57 -6.77 -12.67 -23.43
CA GLU A 57 -5.78 -11.66 -23.03
C GLU A 57 -6.36 -10.25 -22.94
N GLN A 58 -7.21 -9.88 -23.91
CA GLN A 58 -7.80 -8.54 -24.01
C GLN A 58 -8.63 -8.15 -22.76
N PRO A 59 -9.59 -8.96 -22.27
CA PRO A 59 -10.30 -8.64 -21.04
C PRO A 59 -9.40 -8.71 -19.79
N ALA A 60 -8.38 -9.58 -19.76
CA ALA A 60 -7.44 -9.63 -18.64
C ALA A 60 -6.63 -8.32 -18.51
N TYR A 61 -6.15 -7.75 -19.63
CA TYR A 61 -5.50 -6.44 -19.63
C TYR A 61 -6.47 -5.30 -19.30
N ALA A 62 -7.74 -5.40 -19.68
CA ALA A 62 -8.74 -4.40 -19.30
C ALA A 62 -8.95 -4.37 -17.77
N ILE A 63 -9.05 -5.53 -17.12
CA ILE A 63 -9.15 -5.64 -15.65
C ILE A 63 -7.90 -5.07 -14.99
N TYR A 64 -6.71 -5.41 -15.51
CA TYR A 64 -5.45 -4.87 -15.01
C TYR A 64 -5.40 -3.32 -15.12
N GLY A 65 -5.83 -2.77 -16.26
CA GLY A 65 -5.90 -1.33 -16.48
C GLY A 65 -6.87 -0.65 -15.50
N ALA A 66 -8.07 -1.22 -15.31
CA ALA A 66 -9.03 -0.74 -14.33
C ALA A 66 -8.48 -0.78 -12.90
N TYR A 67 -7.85 -1.90 -12.51
CA TYR A 67 -7.23 -2.05 -11.19
C TYR A 67 -6.16 -0.98 -10.93
N THR A 68 -5.20 -0.82 -11.86
CA THR A 68 -4.14 0.19 -11.70
C THR A 68 -4.69 1.61 -11.64
N SER A 69 -5.70 1.93 -12.46
CA SER A 69 -6.34 3.25 -12.46
C SER A 69 -7.00 3.56 -11.12
N LEU A 70 -7.72 2.58 -10.54
CA LEU A 70 -8.32 2.72 -9.21
C LEU A 70 -7.25 2.94 -8.13
N VAL A 71 -6.15 2.18 -8.16
CA VAL A 71 -5.05 2.35 -7.21
C VAL A 71 -4.41 3.74 -7.29
N TYR A 72 -4.44 4.40 -8.44
CA TYR A 72 -3.98 5.81 -8.55
C TYR A 72 -5.01 6.83 -8.05
N ILE A 73 -6.31 6.52 -8.12
CA ILE A 73 -7.38 7.43 -7.69
C ILE A 73 -7.63 7.32 -6.18
N THR A 74 -7.61 6.10 -5.63
CA THR A 74 -7.91 5.84 -4.22
C THR A 74 -7.07 6.66 -3.22
N PRO A 75 -5.76 6.92 -3.43
CA PRO A 75 -4.95 7.75 -2.53
C PRO A 75 -5.46 9.18 -2.40
N ILE A 76 -6.09 9.74 -3.43
CA ILE A 76 -6.69 11.09 -3.38
C ILE A 76 -7.82 11.10 -2.35
N ILE A 77 -8.70 10.09 -2.43
CA ILE A 77 -9.83 9.92 -1.51
C ILE A 77 -9.32 9.58 -0.10
N GLY A 78 -8.34 8.68 -0.01
CA GLY A 78 -7.73 8.25 1.25
C GLY A 78 -7.02 9.38 1.99
N GLY A 79 -6.28 10.23 1.27
CA GLY A 79 -5.62 11.42 1.82
C GLY A 79 -6.63 12.42 2.38
N TYR A 80 -7.67 12.74 1.61
CA TYR A 80 -8.75 13.60 2.08
C TYR A 80 -9.41 13.09 3.37
N ILE A 81 -9.66 11.77 3.45
CA ILE A 81 -10.23 11.13 4.64
C ILE A 81 -9.23 11.15 5.82
N ALA A 82 -7.94 10.93 5.55
CA ALA A 82 -6.89 10.95 6.56
C ALA A 82 -6.76 12.34 7.19
N ASP A 83 -6.83 13.40 6.39
CA ASP A 83 -6.66 14.78 6.84
C ASP A 83 -7.86 15.26 7.66
N ARG A 84 -9.08 14.84 7.29
CA ARG A 84 -10.30 15.41 7.89
C ARG A 84 -10.87 14.59 9.03
N HIS A 85 -10.68 13.27 9.06
CA HIS A 85 -11.40 12.38 9.98
C HIS A 85 -10.52 11.43 10.80
N LEU A 86 -9.53 10.79 10.18
CA LEU A 86 -8.83 9.65 10.80
C LEU A 86 -7.46 9.99 11.39
N GLY A 87 -6.77 10.97 10.82
CA GLY A 87 -5.35 11.21 11.05
C GLY A 87 -4.46 10.18 10.34
N ALA A 88 -3.24 10.60 9.99
CA ALA A 88 -2.32 9.83 9.16
C ALA A 88 -2.03 8.41 9.69
N ARG A 89 -1.77 8.26 11.00
CA ARG A 89 -1.43 6.94 11.57
C ARG A 89 -2.57 5.92 11.44
N ARG A 90 -3.82 6.32 11.70
CA ARG A 90 -4.97 5.41 11.62
C ARG A 90 -5.31 5.09 10.17
N ALA A 91 -5.17 6.08 9.28
CA ALA A 91 -5.37 5.88 7.84
C ALA A 91 -4.39 4.83 7.27
N VAL A 92 -3.10 4.92 7.62
CA VAL A 92 -2.09 3.93 7.21
C VAL A 92 -2.40 2.53 7.74
N LEU A 93 -2.79 2.41 9.02
CA LEU A 93 -3.14 1.12 9.60
C LEU A 93 -4.39 0.51 8.95
N ALA A 94 -5.42 1.32 8.71
CA ALA A 94 -6.64 0.88 8.03
C ALA A 94 -6.35 0.43 6.60
N GLY A 95 -5.50 1.17 5.86
CA GLY A 95 -5.03 0.78 4.54
C GLY A 95 -4.26 -0.54 4.55
N GLY A 96 -3.33 -0.72 5.50
CA GLY A 96 -2.58 -1.97 5.65
C GLY A 96 -3.48 -3.18 5.96
N VAL A 97 -4.50 -3.01 6.81
CA VAL A 97 -5.49 -4.06 7.07
C VAL A 97 -6.29 -4.39 5.81
N LEU A 98 -6.73 -3.38 5.06
CA LEU A 98 -7.46 -3.58 3.80
C LEU A 98 -6.62 -4.34 2.76
N ILE A 99 -5.35 -3.97 2.60
CA ILE A 99 -4.41 -4.67 1.72
C ILE A 99 -4.24 -6.14 2.16
N THR A 100 -4.10 -6.38 3.46
CA THR A 100 -3.97 -7.73 4.02
C THR A 100 -5.21 -8.57 3.73
N ILE A 101 -6.42 -8.02 3.95
CA ILE A 101 -7.68 -8.71 3.62
C ILE A 101 -7.75 -9.02 2.12
N GLY A 102 -7.38 -8.09 1.26
CA GLY A 102 -7.37 -8.32 -0.19
C GLY A 102 -6.45 -9.48 -0.60
N HIS A 103 -5.25 -9.55 -0.03
CA HIS A 103 -4.32 -10.65 -0.31
C HIS A 103 -4.79 -11.97 0.30
N LEU A 104 -5.41 -11.95 1.49
CA LEU A 104 -6.01 -13.15 2.09
C LEU A 104 -7.15 -13.70 1.23
N LEU A 105 -7.99 -12.84 0.65
CA LEU A 105 -9.05 -13.28 -0.26
C LEU A 105 -8.47 -13.96 -1.50
N ILE A 106 -7.41 -13.42 -2.10
CA ILE A 106 -6.71 -14.06 -3.22
C ILE A 106 -6.15 -15.42 -2.79
N ALA A 107 -5.46 -15.48 -1.65
CA ALA A 107 -4.86 -16.71 -1.14
C ALA A 107 -5.89 -17.78 -0.76
N LEU A 108 -7.06 -17.39 -0.23
CA LEU A 108 -8.14 -18.31 0.11
C LEU A 108 -8.87 -18.83 -1.13
N VAL A 109 -9.07 -17.99 -2.15
CA VAL A 109 -9.60 -18.43 -3.45
C VAL A 109 -8.63 -19.41 -4.12
N GLU A 110 -7.33 -19.26 -3.90
CA GLU A 110 -6.29 -20.17 -4.40
C GLU A 110 -6.05 -21.39 -3.49
N ALA A 111 -6.56 -21.40 -2.25
CA ALA A 111 -6.46 -22.56 -1.38
C ALA A 111 -7.11 -23.76 -2.09
N PRO A 112 -6.45 -24.93 -2.12
CA PRO A 112 -6.81 -26.00 -3.03
C PRO A 112 -8.19 -26.57 -2.69
N GLU A 113 -9.22 -26.13 -3.41
CA GLU A 113 -10.44 -26.89 -3.60
C GLU A 113 -10.16 -27.97 -4.67
N GLY A 114 -9.41 -29.00 -4.30
CA GLY A 114 -9.26 -30.20 -5.13
C GLY A 114 -7.88 -30.87 -5.09
N VAL A 115 -7.72 -31.83 -4.18
CA VAL A 115 -7.53 -33.22 -4.61
C VAL A 115 -8.93 -33.78 -4.88
#